data_AF-T1BWC6-F1
#
_entry.id   AF-T1BWC6-F1
#
_cell.length_a   1.000
_cell.length_b   1.000
_cell.length_c   1.000
_cell.angle_alpha   90.00
_cell.angle_beta   90.00
_cell.angle_gamma   90.00
#
_symmetry.space_group_name_H-M   'P 1'
#
loop_
_entity.id
_entity.type
_entity.pdbx_description
1 polymer ?
#
loop_
_entity_poly.entity_id
_entity_poly.type
_entity_poly.pdbx_seq_one_letter_code
_entity_poly.pdbx_strand_id
1 'polypeptide(L)'
;MDMEWAKDGVSGEIFLVQARPETVESQKKKGDYLESFTLDEKSKVLVRGKSVGQRIAAGKVHVIRDLAQIRDFKPGEVLVAETTTPDWEPVMKTAAAIITNRGGRTCHAAIV
;
A
#
# COMPACT_ATOMS: atom_id res chain seq x y z
N MET A 1 -6.34 -7.26 15.43
CA MET A 1 -6.18 -8.69 15.09
C MET A 1 -6.26 -8.79 13.58
N ASP A 2 -5.26 -9.39 12.96
CA ASP A 2 -5.25 -9.76 11.53
C ASP A 2 -5.68 -11.23 11.43
N MET A 3 -6.74 -11.50 10.66
CA MET A 3 -7.42 -12.80 10.63
C MET A 3 -7.67 -13.22 9.19
N GLU A 4 -7.26 -14.43 8.86
CA GLU A 4 -7.49 -15.06 7.57
C GLU A 4 -8.44 -16.23 7.76
N TRP A 5 -9.42 -16.36 6.87
CA TRP A 5 -10.43 -17.42 6.89
C TRP A 5 -10.66 -17.98 5.51
N ALA A 6 -11.11 -19.23 5.45
CA ALA A 6 -11.48 -19.94 4.23
C ALA A 6 -12.87 -20.54 4.37
N LYS A 7 -13.62 -20.60 3.27
CA LYS A 7 -14.89 -21.33 3.19
C LYS A 7 -14.68 -22.57 2.35
N ASP A 8 -14.98 -23.74 2.88
CA ASP A 8 -14.93 -24.98 2.09
C ASP A 8 -16.02 -24.96 1.02
N GLY A 9 -15.65 -25.30 -0.21
CA GLY A 9 -16.55 -25.30 -1.37
C GLY A 9 -17.53 -26.47 -1.36
N VAL A 10 -17.21 -27.55 -0.64
CA VAL A 10 -18.04 -28.77 -0.57
C VAL A 10 -18.95 -28.73 0.66
N SER A 11 -18.38 -28.60 1.87
CA SER A 11 -19.18 -28.58 3.11
C SER A 11 -19.86 -27.24 3.38
N GLY A 12 -19.32 -26.15 2.83
CA GLY A 12 -19.82 -24.79 3.07
C GLY A 12 -19.39 -24.20 4.42
N GLU A 13 -18.62 -24.94 5.22
CA GLU A 13 -18.14 -24.51 6.53
C GLU A 13 -17.05 -23.44 6.40
N ILE A 14 -16.92 -22.62 7.46
CA ILE A 14 -15.93 -21.55 7.55
C ILE A 14 -14.85 -21.96 8.53
N PHE A 15 -13.60 -21.87 8.11
CA PHE A 15 -12.42 -22.20 8.89
C PHE A 15 -11.57 -20.95 9.09
N LEU A 16 -11.05 -20.77 10.30
CA LEU A 16 -9.95 -19.83 10.54
C LEU A 16 -8.64 -20.51 10.17
N VAL A 17 -7.89 -19.89 9.27
CA VAL A 17 -6.59 -20.43 8.81
C VAL A 17 -5.41 -19.75 9.46
N GLN A 18 -5.56 -18.48 9.86
CA GLN A 18 -4.54 -17.73 10.59
C GLN A 18 -5.19 -16.66 11.48
N ALA A 19 -4.65 -16.47 12.68
CA ALA A 19 -4.97 -15.33 13.53
C ALA A 19 -3.69 -14.83 14.20
N ARG A 20 -3.38 -13.54 14.00
CA ARG A 20 -2.22 -12.91 14.64
C ARG A 20 -2.58 -11.52 15.19
N PRO A 21 -1.89 -11.05 16.24
CA PRO A 21 -1.97 -9.65 16.65
C PRO A 21 -1.71 -8.74 15.45
N GLU A 22 -2.48 -7.68 15.32
CA GLU A 22 -2.22 -6.64 14.31
C GLU A 22 -1.00 -5.83 14.80
N THR A 23 -0.02 -5.57 13.94
CA THR A 23 1.32 -5.09 14.34
C THR A 23 1.62 -3.64 13.96
N VAL A 24 0.83 -3.01 13.09
CA VAL A 24 1.13 -1.68 12.53
C VAL A 24 0.40 -0.58 13.31
N GLU A 25 -0.90 -0.71 13.52
CA GLU A 25 -1.70 0.22 14.31
C GLU A 25 -1.47 0.02 15.81
N SER A 26 -1.21 -1.21 16.28
CA SER A 26 -0.91 -1.47 17.69
C SER A 26 0.38 -0.82 18.21
N GLN A 27 1.31 -0.46 17.30
CA GLN A 27 2.56 0.24 17.63
C GLN A 27 2.44 1.77 17.57
N LYS A 28 1.35 2.34 17.03
CA LYS A 28 1.11 3.79 17.16
C LYS A 28 0.94 4.11 18.64
N LYS A 29 1.92 4.81 19.22
CA LYS A 29 1.85 5.33 20.59
C LYS A 29 0.50 6.01 20.77
N LYS A 30 -0.30 5.57 21.75
CA LYS A 30 -1.50 6.27 22.22
C LYS A 30 -1.14 7.72 22.53
N GLY A 31 -1.48 8.61 21.61
CA GLY A 31 -1.44 10.05 21.73
C GLY A 31 -2.56 10.58 20.83
N ASP A 32 -3.51 11.29 21.43
CA ASP A 32 -4.86 11.60 20.93
C ASP A 32 -4.94 12.54 19.72
N TYR A 33 -4.03 12.45 18.75
CA TYR A 33 -4.09 13.29 17.56
C TYR A 33 -4.46 12.48 16.32
N LEU A 34 -5.52 12.94 15.65
CA LEU A 34 -5.89 12.51 14.31
C LEU A 34 -5.17 13.42 13.31
N GLU A 35 -4.28 12.86 12.50
CA GLU A 35 -3.73 13.57 11.35
C GLU A 35 -4.74 13.54 10.21
N SER A 36 -5.15 14.71 9.72
CA SER A 36 -5.99 14.87 8.54
C SER A 36 -5.27 15.72 7.51
N PHE A 37 -5.27 15.26 6.26
CA PHE A 37 -4.64 15.95 5.15
C PHE A 37 -5.72 16.47 4.22
N THR A 38 -5.72 17.78 3.97
CA THR A 38 -6.62 18.43 3.02
C THR A 38 -5.80 19.03 1.90
N LEU A 39 -6.25 18.84 0.66
CA LEU A 39 -5.64 19.45 -0.51
C LEU A 39 -6.34 20.79 -0.77
N ASP A 40 -5.63 21.90 -0.58
CA ASP A 40 -6.19 23.26 -0.72
C ASP A 40 -6.54 23.58 -2.18
N GLU A 41 -5.73 23.10 -3.11
CA GLU A 41 -5.90 23.36 -4.54
C GLU A 41 -6.15 22.07 -5.33
N LYS A 42 -7.14 22.09 -6.21
CA LYS A 42 -7.45 20.94 -7.07
C LYS A 42 -6.92 21.19 -8.48
N SER A 43 -6.27 20.16 -9.03
CA SER A 43 -5.87 20.13 -10.43
C SER A 43 -6.76 19.17 -11.23
N LYS A 44 -6.60 19.16 -12.56
CA LYS A 44 -7.26 18.18 -13.42
C LYS A 44 -6.82 16.78 -13.02
N VAL A 45 -7.79 15.96 -12.60
CA VAL A 45 -7.54 14.57 -12.25
C VAL A 45 -7.23 13.77 -13.51
N LEU A 46 -6.03 13.18 -13.56
CA LEU A 46 -5.61 12.33 -14.69
C LEU A 46 -6.09 10.88 -14.52
N VAL A 47 -6.02 10.35 -13.29
CA VAL A 47 -6.39 8.97 -12.94
C VAL A 47 -6.99 8.92 -11.53
N ARG A 48 -7.80 7.89 -11.24
CA ARG A 48 -8.35 7.61 -9.90
C ARG A 48 -8.20 6.12 -9.60
N GLY A 49 -7.96 5.79 -8.34
CA GLY A 49 -7.80 4.42 -7.86
C GLY A 49 -8.40 4.22 -6.47
N LYS A 50 -8.18 3.04 -5.89
CA LYS A 50 -8.59 2.74 -4.52
C LYS A 50 -7.56 3.33 -3.55
N SER A 51 -8.02 4.15 -2.61
CA SER A 51 -7.15 4.66 -1.54
C SER A 51 -6.87 3.58 -0.52
N VAL A 52 -5.60 3.43 -0.16
CA VAL A 52 -5.16 2.57 0.95
C VAL A 52 -4.54 3.40 2.07
N GLY A 53 -3.66 4.35 1.74
CA GLY A 53 -3.04 5.26 2.69
C GLY A 53 -3.95 6.42 3.12
N GLN A 54 -3.51 7.15 4.15
CA GLN A 54 -4.20 8.32 4.74
C GLN A 54 -3.49 9.66 4.47
N ARG A 55 -2.29 9.63 3.85
CA ARG A 55 -1.47 10.83 3.60
C ARG A 55 -1.59 11.32 2.17
N ILE A 56 -1.28 12.60 1.98
CA ILE A 56 -1.05 13.20 0.66
C ILE A 56 0.45 13.27 0.43
N ALA A 57 0.91 12.85 -0.74
CA ALA A 57 2.31 12.89 -1.13
C ALA A 57 2.46 13.45 -2.54
N ALA A 58 3.61 14.07 -2.79
CA ALA A 58 3.99 14.62 -4.07
C ALA A 58 5.44 14.24 -4.38
N GLY A 59 5.72 13.98 -5.65
CA GLY A 59 7.06 13.60 -6.10
C GLY A 59 7.08 13.40 -7.60
N LYS A 60 8.29 13.27 -8.16
CA LYS A 60 8.46 12.95 -9.57
C LYS A 60 7.98 11.52 -9.82
N VAL A 61 7.12 11.33 -10.83
CA VAL A 61 6.63 10.00 -11.20
C VAL A 61 7.75 9.21 -11.87
N HIS A 62 7.96 7.98 -11.39
CA HIS A 62 8.89 7.02 -11.98
C HIS A 62 8.15 5.71 -12.25
N VAL A 63 7.99 5.37 -13.53
CA VAL A 63 7.35 4.12 -13.95
C VAL A 63 8.40 3.03 -14.04
N ILE A 64 8.31 2.03 -13.15
CA ILE A 64 9.19 0.87 -13.11
C ILE A 64 8.39 -0.33 -13.61
N ARG A 65 8.82 -0.90 -14.73
CA ARG A 65 8.17 -2.07 -15.34
C ARG A 65 8.85 -3.38 -14.96
N ASP A 66 10.13 -3.31 -14.64
CA ASP A 66 10.96 -4.46 -14.30
C ASP A 66 11.90 -4.14 -13.13
N LEU A 67 12.21 -5.15 -12.33
CA LEU A 67 13.08 -5.03 -11.15
C LEU A 67 14.49 -4.53 -11.51
N ALA A 68 14.98 -4.76 -12.73
CA ALA A 68 16.27 -4.25 -13.18
C ALA A 68 16.34 -2.71 -13.18
N GLN A 69 15.20 -2.03 -13.35
CA GLN A 69 15.09 -0.57 -13.34
C GLN A 69 15.02 0.01 -11.93
N ILE A 70 14.88 -0.83 -10.89
CA ILE A 70 14.69 -0.37 -9.51
C ILE A 70 15.88 0.42 -8.97
N ARG A 71 17.07 0.19 -9.55
CA ARG A 71 18.31 0.89 -9.20
C ARG A 71 18.31 2.36 -9.60
N ASP A 72 17.49 2.73 -10.58
CA ASP A 72 17.39 4.10 -11.08
C ASP A 72 16.40 4.95 -10.26
N PHE A 73 15.62 4.31 -9.39
CA PHE A 73 14.65 4.98 -8.54
C PHE A 73 15.33 5.84 -7.48
N LYS A 74 14.84 7.05 -7.30
CA LYS A 74 15.39 7.99 -6.32
C LYS A 74 14.44 8.15 -5.12
N PRO A 75 14.98 8.23 -3.90
CA PRO A 75 14.17 8.55 -2.71
C PRO A 75 13.31 9.80 -2.93
N GLY A 76 12.04 9.74 -2.50
CA GLY A 76 11.05 10.81 -2.68
C GLY A 76 10.33 10.82 -4.03
N GLU A 77 10.66 9.92 -4.97
CA GLU A 77 9.88 9.73 -6.20
C GLU A 77 8.55 9.00 -5.91
N VAL A 78 7.61 9.10 -6.86
CA VAL A 78 6.35 8.33 -6.85
C VAL A 78 6.55 7.09 -7.70
N LEU A 79 6.54 5.93 -7.05
CA LEU A 79 6.69 4.62 -7.68
C LEU A 79 5.41 4.22 -8.40
N VAL A 80 5.51 3.94 -9.70
CA VAL A 80 4.41 3.40 -10.49
C VAL A 80 4.80 2.05 -11.07
N ALA A 81 4.03 1.00 -10.78
CA ALA A 81 4.29 -0.36 -11.24
C ALA A 81 3.00 -1.13 -11.57
N GLU A 82 3.10 -2.26 -12.27
CA GLU A 82 1.93 -3.13 -12.50
C GLU A 82 1.48 -3.81 -11.18
N THR A 83 2.46 -4.36 -10.46
CA THR A 83 2.36 -5.00 -9.15
C THR A 83 3.69 -4.85 -8.40
N THR A 84 3.71 -5.15 -7.11
CA THR A 84 4.92 -5.16 -6.27
C THR A 84 5.13 -6.54 -5.65
N THR A 85 6.39 -6.95 -5.48
CA THR A 85 6.79 -8.15 -4.73
C THR A 85 7.70 -7.75 -3.55
N PRO A 86 8.03 -8.66 -2.61
CA PRO A 86 8.93 -8.35 -1.49
C PRO A 86 10.28 -7.74 -1.90
N ASP A 87 10.78 -8.06 -3.10
CA ASP A 87 12.02 -7.50 -3.64
C ASP A 87 11.99 -5.97 -3.81
N TRP A 88 10.80 -5.37 -3.82
CA TRP A 88 10.58 -3.93 -3.98
C TRP A 88 10.62 -3.18 -2.65
N GLU A 89 10.62 -3.89 -1.52
CA GLU A 89 10.53 -3.32 -0.17
C GLU A 89 11.53 -2.18 0.11
N PRO A 90 12.82 -2.27 -0.28
CA PRO A 90 13.78 -1.19 -0.02
C PRO A 90 13.38 0.13 -0.70
N VAL A 91 12.85 0.06 -1.92
CA VAL A 91 12.42 1.23 -2.67
C VAL A 91 11.07 1.74 -2.17
N MET A 92 10.14 0.85 -1.86
CA MET A 92 8.82 1.22 -1.30
C MET A 92 8.97 2.05 -0.03
N LYS A 93 9.94 1.74 0.84
CA LYS A 93 10.22 2.50 2.08
C LYS A 93 10.73 3.93 1.86
N THR A 94 11.29 4.22 0.68
CA THR A 94 11.86 5.53 0.35
C THR A 94 11.02 6.31 -0.66
N ALA A 95 10.00 5.68 -1.25
CA ALA A 95 9.07 6.32 -2.16
C ALA A 95 8.18 7.33 -1.43
N ALA A 96 7.87 8.45 -2.07
CA ALA A 96 6.88 9.40 -1.55
C ALA A 96 5.46 8.84 -1.63
N ALA A 97 5.16 8.12 -2.72
CA ALA A 97 3.90 7.40 -2.91
C ALA A 97 4.11 6.20 -3.84
N ILE A 98 3.16 5.26 -3.78
CA ILE A 98 3.14 4.04 -4.58
C ILE A 98 1.79 3.95 -5.29
N ILE A 99 1.82 3.69 -6.59
CA ILE A 99 0.64 3.48 -7.43
C ILE A 99 0.83 2.16 -8.16
N THR A 100 -0.13 1.25 -8.03
CA THR A 100 -0.15 -0.02 -8.78
C THR A 100 -1.37 -0.12 -9.70
N ASN A 101 -1.20 -0.75 -10.87
CA ASN A 101 -2.31 -1.02 -11.78
C ASN A 101 -3.25 -2.11 -11.25
N ARG A 102 -2.71 -3.05 -10.47
CA ARG A 102 -3.45 -4.17 -9.89
C ARG A 102 -3.25 -4.23 -8.38
N GLY A 103 -4.26 -4.76 -7.68
CA GLY A 103 -4.24 -4.95 -6.23
C GLY A 103 -5.54 -4.54 -5.56
N GLY A 104 -5.67 -4.92 -4.28
CA GLY A 104 -6.77 -4.57 -3.41
C GLY A 104 -6.25 -4.08 -2.06
N ARG A 105 -7.12 -3.89 -1.08
CA ARG A 105 -6.72 -3.42 0.27
C ARG A 105 -5.82 -4.39 1.04
N THR A 106 -5.61 -5.60 0.49
CA THR A 106 -4.82 -6.68 1.09
C THR A 106 -3.63 -7.10 0.22
N CYS A 107 -3.31 -6.36 -0.86
CA CYS A 107 -2.12 -6.67 -1.66
C CYS A 107 -0.84 -6.18 -0.99
N HIS A 108 0.31 -6.62 -1.51
CA HIS A 108 1.63 -6.25 -0.98
C HIS A 108 1.81 -4.73 -0.84
N ALA A 109 1.54 -3.96 -1.90
CA ALA A 109 1.62 -2.49 -1.88
C ALA A 109 0.64 -1.82 -0.90
N ALA A 110 -0.39 -2.52 -0.44
CA ALA A 110 -1.40 -1.98 0.48
C ALA A 110 -1.05 -2.20 1.96
N ILE A 111 -0.20 -3.19 2.26
CA ILE A 111 0.11 -3.59 3.64
C ILE A 111 1.49 -3.06 4.08
N VAL A 112 2.41 -2.85 3.13
CA VAL A 112 3.80 -2.41 3.36
C VAL A 112 3.93 -0.90 3.45
#